data_AF-A0A3L6PIR5-F1
#
_entry.id   AF-A0A3L6PIR5-F1
#
_cell.length_a   1.000
_cell.length_b   1.000
_cell.length_c   1.000
_cell.angle_alpha   90.00
_cell.angle_beta   90.00
_cell.angle_gamma   90.00
#
_symmetry.space_group_name_H-M   'P 1'
#
loop_
_entity.id
_entity.type
_entity.pdbx_description
1 polymer ?
#
loop_
_entity_poly.entity_id
_entity_poly.type
_entity_poly.pdbx_seq_one_letter_code
_entity_poly.pdbx_strand_id
1 'polypeptide(L)'
;MILNRAGARRDYFPGDHTTSVICHTSTGEKISISFELVEPPGTSVLTLDWPQGPPSIYPEVIAADRNLVLFQMLCGMDCPADLVDYFIYEASSDPSRRSSLSLVPALYSKRDSNEGQPMQHIMSMDATGVLSLSNGLFIVADLETRKDAVDIYLFVSGSGKSKGYDEWRVLKRLPVRRANGDLLDLSRWSTDRVLPYRHHLIWVNYY
;
A
#
# COMPACT_ATOMS: atom_id res chain seq x y z
N MET A 1 9.03 14.69 10.24
CA MET A 1 8.86 14.78 8.77
C MET A 1 7.39 14.65 8.45
N ILE A 2 6.87 15.46 7.54
CA ILE A 2 5.50 15.35 7.01
C ILE A 2 5.64 14.84 5.58
N LEU A 3 4.92 13.78 5.21
CA LEU A 3 4.90 13.24 3.85
C LEU A 3 3.56 13.58 3.20
N ASN A 4 3.60 14.16 2.00
CA ASN A 4 2.39 14.43 1.24
C ASN A 4 1.74 13.12 0.79
N ARG A 5 0.42 13.01 0.97
CA ARG A 5 -0.35 11.87 0.48
C ARG A 5 -0.38 11.83 -1.04
N ALA A 6 -0.48 13.00 -1.67
CA ALA A 6 -0.34 13.13 -3.11
C ALA A 6 1.14 13.24 -3.46
N GLY A 7 1.63 12.29 -4.27
CA GLY A 7 2.95 12.41 -4.86
C GLY A 7 2.98 13.38 -6.03
N ALA A 8 4.14 13.49 -6.67
CA ALA A 8 4.36 14.36 -7.82
C ALA A 8 5.08 13.62 -8.96
N ARG A 9 5.06 14.18 -10.17
CA ARG A 9 5.97 13.74 -11.24
C ARG A 9 7.32 14.45 -11.13
N ARG A 10 8.40 13.71 -11.37
CA ARG A 10 9.78 14.22 -11.34
C ARG A 10 10.04 15.29 -12.40
N ASP A 11 9.27 15.31 -13.49
CA ASP A 11 9.38 16.34 -14.54
C ASP A 11 9.21 17.78 -13.99
N TYR A 12 8.60 17.94 -12.81
CA TYR A 12 8.39 19.21 -12.14
C TYR A 12 9.42 19.56 -11.05
N PHE A 13 10.32 18.64 -10.69
CA PHE A 13 11.25 18.81 -9.57
C PHE A 13 12.67 18.31 -9.91
N PRO A 14 13.75 19.05 -9.60
CA PRO A 14 15.10 18.51 -9.63
C PRO A 14 15.23 17.49 -8.49
N GLY A 15 14.80 16.26 -8.75
CA GLY A 15 14.67 15.22 -7.72
C GLY A 15 16.01 14.86 -7.07
N ASP A 16 15.94 14.39 -5.82
CA ASP A 16 17.10 13.83 -5.14
C ASP A 16 17.47 12.47 -5.75
N HIS A 17 18.53 12.46 -6.56
CA HIS A 17 19.02 11.24 -7.21
C HIS A 17 19.56 10.20 -6.22
N THR A 18 19.83 10.56 -4.96
CA THR A 18 20.39 9.65 -3.96
C THR A 18 19.36 8.67 -3.40
N THR A 19 18.08 9.07 -3.36
CA THR A 19 16.96 8.23 -2.90
C THR A 19 16.24 7.50 -4.04
N SER A 20 16.74 7.68 -5.27
CA SER A 20 16.12 7.18 -6.49
C SER A 20 16.29 5.67 -6.64
N VAL A 21 15.18 4.97 -6.73
CA VAL A 21 15.12 3.52 -6.94
C VAL A 21 14.32 3.23 -8.20
N ILE A 22 14.70 2.19 -8.93
CA ILE A 22 14.04 1.73 -10.15
C ILE A 22 13.30 0.43 -9.86
N CYS A 23 12.11 0.29 -10.41
CA CYS A 23 11.34 -0.96 -10.41
C CYS A 23 10.60 -1.12 -11.75
N HIS A 24 9.85 -2.22 -11.88
CA HIS A 24 8.95 -2.45 -12.99
C HIS A 24 7.51 -2.55 -12.48
N THR A 25 6.58 -2.02 -13.26
CA THR A 25 5.14 -2.25 -13.09
C THR A 25 4.80 -3.71 -13.34
N SER A 26 3.57 -4.11 -13.02
CA SER A 26 3.03 -5.43 -13.39
C SER A 26 2.97 -5.65 -14.91
N THR A 27 2.87 -4.59 -15.71
CA THR A 27 2.98 -4.62 -17.18
C THR A 27 4.42 -4.72 -17.69
N GLY A 28 5.41 -4.63 -16.80
CA GLY A 28 6.83 -4.68 -17.15
C GLY A 28 7.44 -3.34 -17.56
N GLU A 29 6.72 -2.24 -17.38
CA GLU A 29 7.21 -0.90 -17.67
C GLU A 29 8.14 -0.41 -16.58
N LYS A 30 9.23 0.25 -16.98
CA LYS A 30 10.24 0.76 -16.05
C LYS A 30 9.79 2.08 -15.43
N ILE A 31 9.77 2.11 -14.10
CA ILE A 31 9.50 3.32 -13.31
C ILE A 31 10.64 3.62 -12.36
N SER A 32 10.76 4.88 -11.95
CA SER A 32 11.67 5.31 -10.90
C SER A 32 10.95 6.16 -9.86
N ILE A 33 11.27 5.92 -8.59
CA ILE A 33 10.70 6.60 -7.44
C ILE A 33 11.82 7.22 -6.63
N SER A 34 11.65 8.45 -6.18
CA SER A 34 12.52 9.12 -5.21
C SER A 34 11.70 9.88 -4.18
N PHE A 35 12.34 10.19 -3.05
CA PHE A 35 11.82 11.10 -2.06
C PHE A 35 12.55 12.43 -2.12
N GLU A 36 11.78 13.50 -2.20
CA GLU A 36 12.26 14.83 -1.89
C GLU A 36 12.01 15.07 -0.39
N LEU A 37 13.06 14.93 0.41
CA LEU A 37 13.01 15.06 1.86
C LEU A 37 13.17 16.52 2.26
N VAL A 38 12.21 17.05 3.02
CA VAL A 38 12.23 18.42 3.52
C VAL A 38 12.09 18.44 5.03
N GLU A 39 12.88 19.29 5.70
CA GLU A 39 12.76 19.49 7.15
C GLU A 39 11.43 20.19 7.49
N PRO A 40 10.80 19.85 8.63
CA PRO A 40 9.64 20.59 9.12
C PRO A 40 9.93 22.09 9.26
N PRO A 41 9.00 22.99 8.88
CA PRO A 41 7.59 22.72 8.59
C PRO A 41 7.28 22.29 7.15
N GLY A 42 8.30 22.07 6.31
CA GLY A 42 8.10 21.61 4.94
C GLY A 42 7.51 20.19 4.85
N THR A 43 6.90 19.91 3.70
CA THR A 43 6.29 18.62 3.39
C THR A 43 7.17 17.89 2.38
N SER A 44 7.67 16.72 2.75
CA SER A 44 8.36 15.81 1.85
C SER A 44 7.38 15.24 0.82
N VAL A 45 7.88 14.93 -0.38
CA VAL A 45 7.05 14.44 -1.50
C VAL A 45 7.65 13.18 -2.11
N LEU A 46 6.79 12.23 -2.45
CA LEU A 46 7.13 11.07 -3.28
C LEU A 46 7.06 11.47 -4.75
N THR A 47 8.17 11.39 -5.48
CA THR A 47 8.23 11.75 -6.89
C THR A 47 8.33 10.51 -7.78
N LEU A 48 7.48 10.44 -8.80
CA LEU A 48 7.47 9.40 -9.83
C LEU A 48 8.11 9.91 -11.13
N ASP A 49 8.97 9.08 -11.69
CA ASP A 49 9.52 9.21 -13.02
C ASP A 49 9.09 7.99 -13.84
N TRP A 50 8.13 8.22 -14.74
CA TRP A 50 7.60 7.22 -15.65
C TRP A 50 7.62 7.77 -17.08
N PRO A 51 8.72 7.52 -17.81
CA PRO A 51 8.92 8.12 -19.13
C PRO A 51 7.90 7.69 -20.19
N GLN A 52 7.38 6.46 -20.07
CA GLN A 52 6.42 5.87 -21.01
C GLN A 52 4.96 6.04 -20.56
N GLY A 53 4.76 6.55 -19.34
CA GLY A 53 3.45 6.63 -18.72
C GLY A 53 2.64 7.86 -19.08
N PRO A 54 1.30 7.79 -18.97
CA PRO A 54 0.44 8.96 -19.07
C PRO A 54 0.87 10.09 -18.12
N PRO A 55 0.84 11.35 -18.57
CA PRO A 55 1.28 12.50 -17.77
C PRO A 55 0.36 12.77 -16.56
N SER A 56 -0.88 12.27 -16.58
CA SER A 56 -1.90 12.48 -15.55
C SER A 56 -1.84 11.48 -14.39
N ILE A 57 -0.88 10.55 -14.40
CA ILE A 57 -0.77 9.53 -13.34
C ILE A 57 0.26 9.97 -12.31
N TYR A 58 -0.18 9.98 -11.05
CA TYR A 58 0.60 10.35 -9.89
C TYR A 58 0.57 9.19 -8.88
N PRO A 59 1.65 8.97 -8.12
CA PRO A 59 1.62 8.00 -7.05
C PRO A 59 0.84 8.55 -5.87
N GLU A 60 0.07 7.71 -5.20
CA GLU A 60 -0.70 8.08 -4.02
C GLU A 60 -0.24 7.26 -2.81
N VAL A 61 0.23 7.95 -1.77
CA VAL A 61 0.66 7.30 -0.53
C VAL A 61 -0.56 6.81 0.23
N ILE A 62 -0.56 5.52 0.55
CA ILE A 62 -1.61 4.85 1.33
C ILE A 62 -1.24 4.88 2.81
N ALA A 63 -0.05 4.36 3.14
CA ALA A 63 0.39 4.18 4.51
C ALA A 63 1.91 4.25 4.61
N ALA A 64 2.40 4.58 5.80
CA ALA A 64 3.83 4.57 6.09
C ALA A 64 4.09 4.08 7.52
N ASP A 65 5.17 3.33 7.70
CA ASP A 65 5.68 2.93 9.02
C ASP A 65 7.21 2.84 9.00
N ARG A 66 7.85 3.52 9.96
CA ARG A 66 9.32 3.65 10.06
C ARG A 66 9.95 4.10 8.73
N ASN A 67 10.64 3.18 8.05
CA ASN A 67 11.33 3.41 6.79
C ASN A 67 10.54 2.87 5.58
N LEU A 68 9.31 2.40 5.76
CA LEU A 68 8.46 1.87 4.71
C LEU A 68 7.39 2.88 4.31
N VAL A 69 7.16 2.98 2.99
CA VAL A 69 6.05 3.72 2.42
C VAL A 69 5.33 2.82 1.41
N LEU A 70 4.05 2.58 1.68
CA LEU A 70 3.12 1.93 0.76
C LEU A 70 2.42 2.99 -0.07
N PHE A 71 2.46 2.85 -1.38
CA PHE A 71 1.76 3.73 -2.30
C PHE A 71 1.17 2.94 -3.47
N GLN A 72 0.18 3.53 -4.12
CA GLN A 72 -0.43 2.97 -5.32
C GLN A 72 -0.10 3.79 -6.56
N MET A 73 -0.22 3.13 -7.70
CA MET A 73 -0.08 3.72 -9.01
C MET A 73 -1.10 3.06 -9.96
N LEU A 74 -1.92 3.89 -10.60
CA LEU A 74 -2.85 3.42 -11.63
C LEU A 74 -2.07 3.07 -12.89
N CYS A 75 -2.30 1.90 -13.47
CA CYS A 75 -1.64 1.48 -14.70
C CYS A 75 -2.51 1.80 -15.93
N GLY A 76 -2.45 3.05 -16.41
CA GLY A 76 -2.89 3.47 -17.74
C GLY A 76 -4.40 3.43 -18.05
N MET A 77 -4.86 4.32 -18.94
CA MET A 77 -6.28 4.38 -19.37
C MET A 77 -6.65 3.29 -20.40
N ASP A 78 -5.67 2.61 -20.99
CA ASP A 78 -5.85 1.57 -22.02
C ASP A 78 -5.88 0.13 -21.46
N CYS A 79 -5.81 -0.03 -20.13
CA CYS A 79 -5.90 -1.35 -19.51
C CYS A 79 -7.37 -1.80 -19.36
N PRO A 80 -7.73 -3.07 -19.66
CA PRO A 80 -9.13 -3.55 -19.65
C PRO A 80 -9.87 -3.56 -18.29
N ALA A 81 -9.26 -3.07 -17.23
CA ALA A 81 -9.84 -2.82 -15.92
C ALA A 81 -8.86 -1.87 -15.21
N ASP A 82 -9.33 -1.07 -14.25
CA ASP A 82 -8.52 -0.18 -13.41
C ASP A 82 -7.45 -0.98 -12.64
N LEU A 83 -6.36 -1.35 -13.32
CA LEU A 83 -5.30 -2.16 -12.75
C LEU A 83 -4.42 -1.25 -11.90
N VAL A 84 -4.27 -1.62 -10.64
CA VAL A 84 -3.56 -0.81 -9.65
C VAL A 84 -2.33 -1.56 -9.18
N ASP A 85 -1.16 -0.97 -9.39
CA ASP A 85 0.06 -1.49 -8.82
C ASP A 85 0.27 -0.88 -7.43
N TYR A 86 0.55 -1.74 -6.47
CA TYR A 86 0.89 -1.36 -5.10
C TYR A 86 2.37 -1.60 -4.88
N PHE A 87 3.07 -0.60 -4.36
CA PHE A 87 4.51 -0.65 -4.17
C PHE A 87 4.90 -0.35 -2.73
N ILE A 88 5.93 -1.04 -2.26
CA ILE A 88 6.60 -0.75 -1.00
C ILE A 88 7.96 -0.14 -1.32
N TYR A 89 8.11 1.14 -0.99
CA TYR A 89 9.41 1.79 -0.92
C TYR A 89 10.01 1.59 0.47
N GLU A 90 11.21 1.07 0.53
CA GLU A 90 12.01 0.97 1.75
C GLU A 90 13.15 1.98 1.68
N ALA A 91 13.06 3.01 2.50
CA ALA A 91 14.10 4.02 2.66
C ALA A 91 15.30 3.41 3.40
N SER A 92 16.50 3.69 2.89
CA SER A 92 17.74 3.46 3.63
C SER A 92 18.42 4.80 3.92
N SER A 93 18.87 4.96 5.16
CA SER A 93 19.74 6.06 5.58
C SER A 93 21.22 5.66 5.64
N ASP A 94 21.52 4.38 5.47
CA ASP A 94 22.88 3.84 5.49
C ASP A 94 23.48 3.93 4.08
N PRO A 95 24.59 4.65 3.87
CA PRO A 95 25.25 4.75 2.57
C PRO A 95 25.65 3.39 1.96
N SER A 96 25.82 2.36 2.80
CA SER A 96 26.16 1.00 2.37
C SER A 96 24.95 0.16 1.94
N ARG A 97 23.73 0.58 2.31
CA ARG A 97 22.47 -0.06 1.90
C ARG A 97 21.68 0.88 1.01
N ARG A 98 21.36 0.45 -0.20
CA ARG A 98 20.48 1.23 -1.08
C ARG A 98 19.03 1.11 -0.63
N SER A 99 18.27 2.18 -0.78
CA SER A 99 16.80 2.10 -0.73
C SER A 99 16.32 1.05 -1.73
N SER A 100 15.20 0.41 -1.42
CA SER A 100 14.62 -0.65 -2.23
C SER A 100 13.19 -0.33 -2.60
N LEU A 101 12.72 -0.93 -3.70
CA LEU A 101 11.36 -0.77 -4.19
C LEU A 101 10.85 -2.14 -4.62
N SER A 102 9.75 -2.57 -4.02
CA SER A 102 9.16 -3.88 -4.26
C SER A 102 7.70 -3.73 -4.69
N LEU A 103 7.31 -4.45 -5.74
CA LEU A 103 5.91 -4.59 -6.13
C LEU A 103 5.22 -5.56 -5.17
N VAL A 104 4.08 -5.15 -4.61
CA VAL A 104 3.22 -6.03 -3.80
C VAL A 104 2.44 -6.91 -4.77
N PRO A 105 2.38 -8.24 -4.56
CA PRO A 105 1.63 -9.13 -5.43
C PRO A 105 0.16 -8.70 -5.54
N ALA A 106 -0.40 -8.72 -6.74
CA ALA A 106 -1.81 -8.47 -6.93
C ALA A 106 -2.65 -9.59 -6.30
N LEU A 107 -3.70 -9.23 -5.56
CA LEU A 107 -4.72 -10.16 -5.11
C LEU A 107 -5.92 -10.06 -6.04
N TYR A 108 -6.43 -11.20 -6.51
CA TYR A 108 -7.64 -11.25 -7.32
C TYR A 108 -8.78 -11.90 -6.52
N SER A 109 -9.90 -11.21 -6.45
CA SER A 109 -11.13 -11.75 -5.88
C SER A 109 -11.99 -12.33 -7.00
N LYS A 110 -12.49 -13.56 -6.79
CA LYS A 110 -13.68 -14.02 -7.51
C LYS A 110 -14.86 -13.37 -6.82
N ARG A 111 -15.28 -12.20 -7.29
CA ARG A 111 -16.55 -11.62 -6.86
C ARG A 111 -17.66 -12.57 -7.36
N ASP A 112 -18.76 -12.68 -6.62
CA ASP A 112 -19.92 -13.52 -7.00
C ASP A 112 -20.69 -12.96 -8.23
N SER A 113 -20.02 -12.23 -9.12
CA SER A 113 -20.64 -11.64 -10.33
C SER A 113 -20.73 -12.67 -11.45
N ASN A 114 -21.83 -12.59 -12.19
CA ASN A 114 -22.22 -13.51 -13.27
C ASN A 114 -21.25 -13.59 -14.47
N GLU A 115 -20.15 -12.82 -14.48
CA GLU A 115 -19.23 -12.70 -15.62
C GLU A 115 -17.92 -13.50 -15.47
N GLY A 116 -17.68 -14.12 -14.31
CA GLY A 116 -16.59 -15.10 -14.14
C GLY A 116 -15.16 -14.56 -14.28
N GLN A 117 -14.95 -13.28 -14.60
CA GLN A 117 -13.62 -12.69 -14.66
C GLN A 117 -13.12 -12.32 -13.25
N PRO A 118 -11.90 -12.74 -12.88
CA PRO A 118 -11.29 -12.36 -11.62
C PRO A 118 -11.02 -10.85 -11.60
N MET A 119 -11.50 -10.16 -10.57
CA MET A 119 -11.31 -8.71 -10.40
C MET A 119 -10.25 -8.47 -9.32
N GLN A 120 -9.32 -7.55 -9.59
CA GLN A 120 -8.30 -7.19 -8.61
C GLN A 120 -8.95 -6.66 -7.33
N HIS A 121 -8.42 -7.07 -6.18
CA HIS A 121 -8.74 -6.49 -4.89
C HIS A 121 -8.07 -5.12 -4.80
N ILE A 122 -8.90 -4.06 -4.76
CA ILE A 122 -8.43 -2.68 -4.62
C ILE A 122 -8.36 -2.37 -3.13
N MET A 123 -7.15 -2.09 -2.64
CA MET A 123 -6.90 -1.71 -1.25
C MET A 123 -7.51 -0.34 -0.94
N SER A 124 -8.11 -0.22 0.25
CA SER A 124 -8.68 1.05 0.69
C SER A 124 -7.59 2.03 1.10
N MET A 125 -7.65 3.25 0.57
CA MET A 125 -6.74 4.32 0.95
C MET A 125 -6.77 4.62 2.46
N ASP A 126 -7.93 4.44 3.11
CA ASP A 126 -8.13 4.81 4.52
C ASP A 126 -8.16 3.61 5.46
N ALA A 127 -8.35 2.39 4.93
CA ALA A 127 -8.40 1.16 5.71
C ALA A 127 -7.24 0.19 5.44
N THR A 128 -6.20 0.65 4.73
CA THR A 128 -4.96 -0.09 4.55
C THR A 128 -3.84 0.45 5.44
N GLY A 129 -3.08 -0.45 6.05
CA GLY A 129 -1.90 -0.14 6.85
C GLY A 129 -0.68 -0.96 6.43
N VAL A 130 0.49 -0.41 6.72
CA VAL A 130 1.77 -1.11 6.62
C VAL A 130 2.43 -1.17 8.00
N LEU A 131 3.09 -2.28 8.31
CA LEU A 131 3.83 -2.47 9.55
C LEU A 131 5.22 -3.02 9.22
N SER A 132 6.25 -2.28 9.61
CA SER A 132 7.65 -2.69 9.55
C SER A 132 7.95 -3.69 10.68
N LEU A 133 8.52 -4.83 10.32
CA LEU A 133 8.96 -5.85 11.26
C LEU A 133 10.49 -5.85 11.41
N SER A 134 10.99 -6.51 12.45
CA SER A 134 12.41 -6.81 12.56
C SER A 134 12.90 -7.66 11.38
N ASN A 135 14.16 -7.47 10.98
CA ASN A 135 14.84 -8.22 9.92
C ASN A 135 14.44 -7.85 8.47
N GLY A 136 13.90 -6.65 8.25
CA GLY A 136 13.53 -6.18 6.91
C GLY A 136 12.28 -6.85 6.33
N LEU A 137 11.49 -7.51 7.19
CA LEU A 137 10.17 -8.02 6.82
C LEU A 137 9.12 -6.93 7.06
N PHE A 138 7.98 -7.06 6.41
CA PHE A 138 6.88 -6.14 6.57
C PHE A 138 5.54 -6.83 6.37
N ILE A 139 4.50 -6.18 6.86
CA ILE A 139 3.12 -6.58 6.69
C ILE A 139 2.38 -5.46 5.97
N VAL A 140 1.57 -5.82 4.98
CA VAL A 140 0.50 -4.96 4.46
C VAL A 140 -0.82 -5.59 4.87
N ALA A 141 -1.73 -4.79 5.43
CA ALA A 141 -3.05 -5.25 5.78
C ALA A 141 -4.12 -4.27 5.32
N ASP A 142 -5.17 -4.77 4.69
CA ASP A 142 -6.35 -4.00 4.30
C ASP A 142 -7.59 -4.57 4.99
N LEU A 143 -8.45 -3.67 5.48
CA LEU A 143 -9.67 -4.01 6.21
C LEU A 143 -10.90 -3.64 5.38
N GLU A 144 -11.68 -4.66 5.03
CA GLU A 144 -12.97 -4.47 4.36
C GLU A 144 -14.10 -4.73 5.37
N THR A 145 -14.89 -3.70 5.66
CA THR A 145 -16.00 -3.79 6.60
C THR A 145 -17.29 -4.23 5.92
N ARG A 146 -17.98 -5.18 6.55
CA ARG A 146 -19.35 -5.59 6.22
C ARG A 146 -20.28 -5.21 7.37
N LYS A 147 -21.58 -5.50 7.24
CA LYS A 147 -22.58 -5.15 8.27
C LYS A 147 -22.27 -5.74 9.65
N ASP A 148 -21.91 -7.02 9.72
CA ASP A 148 -21.76 -7.81 10.94
C ASP A 148 -20.39 -8.50 11.07
N ALA A 149 -19.48 -8.23 10.14
CA ALA A 149 -18.17 -8.86 10.08
C ALA A 149 -17.16 -8.00 9.32
N VAL A 150 -15.89 -8.39 9.38
CA VAL A 150 -14.82 -7.81 8.57
C VAL A 150 -14.10 -8.90 7.78
N ASP A 151 -13.61 -8.54 6.61
CA ASP A 151 -12.59 -9.30 5.90
C ASP A 151 -11.25 -8.60 6.10
N ILE A 152 -10.21 -9.37 6.42
CA ILE A 152 -8.83 -8.87 6.56
C ILE A 152 -7.97 -9.51 5.49
N TYR A 153 -7.37 -8.69 4.65
CA TYR A 153 -6.42 -9.08 3.62
C TYR A 153 -5.02 -8.80 4.14
N LEU A 154 -4.20 -9.83 4.26
CA LEU A 154 -2.89 -9.76 4.90
C LEU A 154 -1.80 -10.28 3.97
N PHE A 155 -0.83 -9.43 3.68
CA PHE A 155 0.40 -9.80 2.99
C PHE A 155 1.57 -9.70 3.95
N VAL A 156 2.40 -10.75 4.00
CA VAL A 156 3.62 -10.79 4.82
C VAL A 156 4.80 -11.04 3.90
N SER A 157 5.72 -10.08 3.83
CA SER A 157 6.88 -10.21 2.95
C SER A 157 7.79 -11.36 3.38
N GLY A 158 8.39 -12.05 2.40
CA GLY A 158 9.33 -13.15 2.65
C GLY A 158 8.72 -14.43 3.22
N SER A 159 7.40 -14.53 3.33
CA SER A 159 6.71 -15.75 3.81
C SER A 159 6.69 -16.89 2.78
N GLY A 160 7.02 -16.61 1.51
CA GLY A 160 6.93 -17.54 0.37
C GLY A 160 8.16 -18.40 0.07
N LYS A 161 9.23 -18.36 0.89
CA LYS A 161 10.50 -19.09 0.60
C LYS A 161 10.36 -20.61 0.49
N SER A 162 9.22 -21.21 0.84
CA SER A 162 8.98 -22.66 0.69
C SER A 162 8.10 -23.05 -0.50
N LYS A 163 7.41 -22.12 -1.17
CA LYS A 163 6.45 -22.43 -2.26
C LYS A 163 6.42 -21.46 -3.45
N GLY A 164 7.41 -20.58 -3.59
CA GLY A 164 7.64 -19.85 -4.85
C GLY A 164 6.74 -18.65 -5.13
N TYR A 165 5.82 -18.29 -4.24
CA TYR A 165 5.05 -17.04 -4.29
C TYR A 165 4.82 -16.52 -2.87
N ASP A 166 4.98 -15.21 -2.64
CA ASP A 166 4.48 -14.57 -1.42
C ASP A 166 2.95 -14.49 -1.55
N GLU A 167 2.22 -15.32 -0.81
CA GLU A 167 0.76 -15.42 -0.91
C GLU A 167 0.03 -14.50 0.08
N TRP A 168 -1.03 -13.87 -0.41
CA TRP A 168 -2.00 -13.17 0.43
C TRP A 168 -2.78 -14.15 1.31
N ARG A 169 -2.89 -13.82 2.59
CA ARG A 169 -3.80 -14.50 3.53
C ARG A 169 -5.06 -13.67 3.65
N VAL A 170 -6.21 -14.31 3.46
CA VAL A 170 -7.52 -13.65 3.59
C VAL A 170 -8.29 -14.28 4.73
N LEU A 171 -8.59 -13.48 5.75
CA LEU A 171 -9.46 -13.88 6.86
C LEU A 171 -10.84 -13.32 6.58
N LYS A 172 -11.76 -14.18 6.14
CA LYS A 172 -13.11 -13.76 5.75
C LYS A 172 -14.11 -13.87 6.89
N ARG A 173 -15.06 -12.96 6.91
CA ARG A 173 -16.24 -12.92 7.79
C ARG A 173 -15.87 -13.07 9.26
N LEU A 174 -14.83 -12.36 9.68
CA LEU A 174 -14.45 -12.32 11.09
C LEU A 174 -15.50 -11.53 11.87
N PRO A 175 -16.14 -12.12 12.89
CA PRO A 175 -17.09 -11.40 13.72
C PRO A 175 -16.33 -10.42 14.61
N VAL A 176 -16.72 -9.15 14.58
CA VAL A 176 -16.17 -8.14 15.49
C VAL A 176 -17.04 -8.08 16.73
N ARG A 177 -16.42 -8.19 17.90
CA ARG A 177 -17.10 -8.20 19.19
C ARG A 177 -16.69 -7.00 20.03
N ARG A 178 -17.66 -6.49 20.78
CA ARG A 178 -17.45 -5.51 21.84
C ARG A 178 -16.76 -6.16 23.04
N ALA A 179 -16.25 -5.35 23.97
CA ALA A 179 -15.61 -5.83 25.19
C ALA A 179 -16.54 -6.69 26.07
N ASN A 180 -17.85 -6.47 25.99
CA ASN A 180 -18.87 -7.27 26.68
C ASN A 180 -19.24 -8.58 25.94
N GLY A 181 -18.63 -8.86 24.78
CA GLY A 181 -18.82 -10.09 24.01
C GLY A 181 -19.89 -10.04 22.91
N ASP A 182 -20.70 -8.98 22.89
CA ASP A 182 -21.74 -8.77 21.88
C ASP A 182 -21.15 -8.47 20.50
N LEU A 183 -21.84 -8.85 19.43
CA LEU A 183 -21.46 -8.46 18.08
C LEU A 183 -21.56 -6.95 17.92
N LEU A 184 -20.53 -6.37 17.33
CA LEU A 184 -20.50 -4.96 16.97
C LEU A 184 -21.21 -4.78 15.62
N ASP A 185 -22.24 -3.93 15.59
CA ASP A 185 -22.81 -3.45 14.33
C ASP A 185 -21.81 -2.49 13.66
N LEU A 186 -21.29 -2.92 12.51
CA LEU A 186 -20.28 -2.18 11.75
C LEU A 186 -20.91 -1.37 10.61
N SER A 187 -22.24 -1.28 10.53
CA SER A 187 -22.93 -0.51 9.46
C SER A 187 -22.57 0.97 9.44
N ARG A 188 -22.08 1.52 10.57
CA ARG A 188 -21.58 2.89 10.69
C ARG A 188 -20.08 2.98 10.87
N TRP A 189 -19.37 1.86 10.79
CA TRP A 189 -17.93 1.86 10.92
C TRP A 189 -17.29 2.51 9.69
N SER A 190 -16.43 3.49 9.93
CA SER A 190 -15.50 4.04 8.96
C SER A 190 -14.09 3.93 9.52
N THR A 191 -13.09 3.73 8.67
CA THR A 191 -11.70 3.87 9.12
C THR A 191 -11.24 5.27 8.76
N ASP A 192 -10.97 6.09 9.77
CA ASP A 192 -10.37 7.41 9.58
C ASP A 192 -8.83 7.32 9.57
N ARG A 193 -8.28 6.36 10.30
CA ARG A 193 -6.83 6.19 10.41
C ARG A 193 -6.42 4.76 10.74
N VAL A 194 -5.29 4.33 10.17
CA VAL A 194 -4.59 3.11 10.57
C VAL A 194 -3.28 3.48 11.28
N LEU A 195 -3.03 2.87 12.43
CA LEU A 195 -1.85 3.12 13.25
C LEU A 195 -1.04 1.83 13.46
N PRO A 196 0.26 1.81 13.13
CA PRO A 196 1.16 0.78 13.62
C PRO A 196 1.48 1.02 15.11
N TYR A 197 1.27 0.02 15.95
CA TYR A 197 1.67 0.05 17.35
C TYR A 197 2.22 -1.30 17.81
N ARG A 198 3.53 -1.31 18.11
CA ARG A 198 4.30 -2.51 18.46
C ARG A 198 4.22 -3.56 17.35
N HIS A 199 3.40 -4.58 17.53
CA HIS A 199 3.19 -5.69 16.60
C HIS A 199 1.74 -5.74 16.08
N HIS A 200 1.03 -4.61 16.16
CA HIS A 200 -0.38 -4.51 15.79
C HIS A 200 -0.60 -3.37 14.81
N LEU A 201 -1.57 -3.55 13.93
CA LEU A 201 -2.22 -2.47 13.19
C LEU A 201 -3.56 -2.17 13.88
N ILE A 202 -3.84 -0.90 14.10
CA ILE A 202 -5.04 -0.42 14.78
C ILE A 202 -5.82 0.46 13.81
N TRP A 203 -7.04 0.02 13.47
CA TRP A 203 -8.00 0.81 12.71
C TRP A 203 -8.82 1.67 13.66
N VAL A 204 -8.82 2.97 13.43
CA VAL A 204 -9.46 3.96 14.28
C VAL A 204 -10.64 4.58 13.52
N ASN A 205 -11.79 4.61 14.19
CA ASN A 205 -12.96 5.37 13.79
C ASN A 205 -13.15 6.51 14.81
N TYR A 206 -13.23 7.75 14.35
CA TYR A 206 -13.44 8.94 15.19
C TYR A 206 -14.92 9.30 15.38
N TYR A 207 -15.85 8.59 14.74
CA TYR A 207 -17.28 8.88 14.74
C TYR A 207 -18.15 7.76 15.35
#